data_AF-A0A967MPK1-F1
#
_entry.id   AF-A0A967MPK1-F1
#
_cell.length_a   1.000
_cell.length_b   1.000
_cell.length_c   1.000
_cell.angle_alpha   90.00
_cell.angle_beta   90.00
_cell.angle_gamma   90.00
#
_symmetry.space_group_name_H-M   'P 1'
#
loop_
_entity.id
_entity.type
_entity.pdbx_description
1 polymer ?
#
loop_
_entity_poly.entity_id
_entity_poly.type
_entity_poly.pdbx_seq_one_letter_code
_entity_poly.pdbx_strand_id
1 'polypeptide(L)'
;MVGVERIVDPDDGTERPVRHSDIAVLYRGRTVLPPFEAALSSHGVPYYIAGASHLGDRQEILDLLNLLRLLRNPRDDYRAFGFLRSPFVALRDEVI
;
A
#
# COMPACT_ATOMS: atom_id res chain seq x y z
N MET A 1 10.89 -7.47 23.88
CA MET A 1 9.78 -8.30 23.38
C MET A 1 10.18 -8.94 22.05
N VAL A 2 10.25 -8.19 20.93
CA VAL A 2 10.82 -8.69 19.66
C VAL A 2 12.31 -8.97 19.82
N GLY A 3 12.78 -10.13 19.34
CA GLY A 3 14.18 -10.56 19.41
C GLY A 3 14.67 -11.09 20.77
N VAL A 4 13.86 -10.97 21.84
CA VAL A 4 14.22 -11.39 23.21
C VAL A 4 13.34 -12.53 23.69
N GLU A 5 12.04 -12.44 23.46
CA GLU A 5 11.11 -13.52 23.80
C GLU A 5 11.15 -14.61 22.74
N ARG A 6 10.94 -15.86 23.17
CA ARG A 6 10.91 -17.04 22.31
C ARG A 6 9.47 -17.51 22.18
N ILE A 7 9.09 -17.89 20.97
CA ILE A 7 7.80 -18.50 20.67
C ILE A 7 8.02 -19.82 19.94
N VAL A 8 7.06 -20.72 20.10
CA VAL A 8 6.98 -21.94 19.29
C VAL A 8 6.23 -21.59 18.01
N ASP A 9 6.86 -21.83 16.88
CA ASP A 9 6.23 -21.63 15.58
C ASP A 9 5.15 -22.71 15.37
N PRO A 10 3.90 -22.34 15.07
CA PRO A 10 2.81 -23.30 14.90
C PRO A 10 2.96 -24.19 13.66
N ASP A 11 3.76 -23.80 12.66
CA ASP A 11 3.89 -24.55 11.41
C ASP A 11 4.88 -25.72 11.53
N ASP A 12 6.00 -25.53 12.22
CA ASP A 12 7.07 -26.52 12.32
C ASP A 12 7.41 -26.93 13.78
N GLY A 13 6.77 -26.31 14.78
CA GLY A 13 6.97 -26.62 16.20
C GLY A 13 8.33 -26.18 16.74
N THR A 14 9.11 -25.41 15.99
CA THR A 14 10.44 -24.97 16.40
C THR A 14 10.38 -23.71 17.25
N GLU A 15 11.29 -23.59 18.22
CA GLU A 15 11.43 -22.35 18.97
C GLU A 15 12.27 -21.33 18.20
N ARG A 16 11.71 -20.13 18.03
CA ARG A 16 12.41 -18.99 17.43
C ARG A 16 12.13 -17.69 18.20
N PRO A 17 13.00 -16.68 18.08
CA PRO A 17 12.72 -15.37 18.64
C PRO A 17 11.48 -14.75 18.00
N VAL A 18 10.73 -13.97 18.79
CA VAL A 18 9.59 -13.18 18.32
C VAL A 18 10.02 -12.22 17.22
N ARG A 19 9.25 -12.18 16.14
CA ARG A 19 9.35 -11.27 15.00
C ARG A 19 8.17 -10.30 15.00
N HIS A 20 8.29 -9.18 14.29
CA HIS A 20 7.17 -8.25 14.10
C HIS A 20 5.95 -8.91 13.44
N SER A 21 6.17 -9.91 12.58
CA SER A 21 5.11 -10.69 11.92
C SER A 21 4.24 -11.51 12.88
N ASP A 22 4.70 -11.73 14.12
CA ASP A 22 3.96 -12.49 15.12
C ASP A 22 3.00 -11.62 15.94
N ILE A 23 3.01 -10.31 15.72
CA ILE A 23 2.27 -9.33 16.51
C ILE A 23 1.19 -8.69 15.64
N ALA A 24 -0.06 -8.78 16.10
CA ALA A 24 -1.20 -8.10 15.48
C ALA A 24 -1.82 -7.09 16.44
N VAL A 25 -2.07 -5.86 15.96
CA VAL A 25 -2.81 -4.83 16.69
C VAL A 25 -4.24 -4.80 16.17
N LEU A 26 -5.19 -5.23 17.00
CA LEU A 26 -6.60 -5.24 16.67
C LEU A 26 -7.28 -3.97 17.14
N TYR A 27 -8.06 -3.34 16.26
CA TYR A 27 -8.80 -2.13 16.54
C TYR A 27 -10.23 -2.25 16.00
N ARG A 28 -11.17 -1.52 16.63
CA ARG A 28 -12.60 -1.60 16.31
C ARG A 28 -12.98 -0.94 14.99
N GLY A 29 -12.28 0.13 14.59
CA GLY A 29 -12.59 0.89 13.39
C GLY A 29 -11.39 1.67 12.86
N ARG A 30 -11.40 2.00 11.58
CA ARG A 30 -10.23 2.61 10.89
C ARG A 30 -9.90 4.03 11.34
N THR A 31 -10.80 4.70 12.04
CA THR A 31 -10.60 6.08 12.52
C THR A 31 -9.42 6.24 13.45
N VAL A 32 -8.98 5.16 14.12
CA VAL A 32 -7.81 5.19 15.00
C VAL A 32 -6.49 4.93 14.27
N LEU A 33 -6.49 4.58 12.99
CA LEU A 33 -5.27 4.22 12.25
C LEU A 33 -4.20 5.33 12.21
N PRO A 34 -4.51 6.60 11.89
CA PRO A 34 -3.49 7.63 11.71
C PRO A 34 -2.53 7.81 12.89
N PRO A 35 -2.98 7.89 14.16
CA PRO A 35 -2.06 7.98 15.29
C PRO A 35 -1.22 6.71 15.50
N PHE A 36 -1.74 5.52 15.18
CA PHE A 36 -0.95 4.28 15.24
C PHE A 36 0.14 4.25 14.16
N GLU A 37 -0.18 4.65 12.94
CA GLU A 37 0.80 4.74 11.85
C GLU A 37 1.95 5.70 12.19
N ALA A 38 1.61 6.89 12.69
CA ALA A 38 2.61 7.88 13.08
C ALA A 38 3.51 7.36 14.22
N ALA A 39 2.92 6.70 15.23
CA ALA A 39 3.67 6.11 16.33
C ALA A 39 4.61 4.99 15.87
N LEU A 40 4.12 4.04 15.06
CA LEU A 40 4.93 2.93 14.56
C LEU A 40 6.05 3.42 13.64
N SER A 41 5.75 4.37 12.75
CA SER A 41 6.74 4.99 11.87
C SER A 41 7.82 5.76 12.66
N SER A 42 7.43 6.57 13.65
CA SER A 42 8.39 7.34 14.47
C SER A 42 9.33 6.46 15.29
N HIS A 43 8.91 5.24 15.66
CA HIS A 43 9.73 4.27 16.37
C HIS A 43 10.47 3.30 15.43
N GLY A 44 10.38 3.48 14.11
CA GLY A 44 11.03 2.61 13.13
C GLY A 44 10.48 1.17 13.15
N VAL A 45 9.27 0.96 13.65
CA VAL A 45 8.65 -0.37 13.72
C VAL A 45 8.03 -0.68 12.35
N PRO A 46 8.45 -1.74 11.65
CA PRO A 46 7.85 -2.13 10.39
C PRO A 46 6.40 -2.59 10.63
N TYR A 47 5.46 -2.05 9.87
CA TYR A 47 4.04 -2.34 10.02
C TYR A 47 3.34 -2.52 8.67
N TYR A 48 2.24 -3.26 8.69
CA TYR A 48 1.37 -3.47 7.54
C TYR A 48 -0.09 -3.30 7.97
N ILE A 49 -0.86 -2.55 7.19
CA ILE A 49 -2.29 -2.36 7.41
C ILE A 49 -3.06 -3.32 6.50
N ALA A 50 -3.69 -4.31 7.11
CA ALA A 50 -4.54 -5.25 6.40
C ALA A 50 -5.72 -4.52 5.74
N GLY A 51 -5.88 -4.73 4.42
CA GLY A 51 -6.98 -4.16 3.64
C GLY A 51 -6.85 -2.66 3.38
N ALA A 52 -5.63 -2.16 3.11
CA ALA A 52 -5.36 -0.75 2.85
C ALA A 52 -6.38 -0.11 1.88
N SER A 53 -7.07 0.93 2.36
CA SER A 53 -8.09 1.69 1.62
C SER A 53 -7.51 2.66 0.59
N HIS A 54 -6.18 2.78 0.51
CA HIS A 54 -5.49 3.79 -0.31
C HIS A 54 -4.88 3.20 -1.58
N LEU A 55 -5.28 1.98 -1.99
CA LEU A 55 -4.80 1.41 -3.25
C LEU A 55 -5.19 2.32 -4.42
N GLY A 56 -6.42 2.85 -4.41
CA GLY A 56 -6.91 3.78 -5.44
C GLY A 56 -6.22 5.15 -5.46
N ASP A 57 -5.52 5.53 -4.41
CA ASP A 57 -4.84 6.83 -4.30
C ASP A 57 -3.38 6.77 -4.78
N ARG A 58 -2.86 5.57 -5.05
CA ARG A 58 -1.51 5.39 -5.58
C ARG A 58 -1.48 5.82 -7.04
N GLN A 59 -0.47 6.61 -7.41
CA GLN A 59 -0.33 7.12 -8.77
C GLN A 59 -0.26 5.98 -9.79
N GLU A 60 0.47 4.89 -9.49
CA GLU A 60 0.57 3.76 -10.42
C GLU A 60 -0.79 3.08 -10.68
N ILE A 61 -1.67 3.06 -9.67
CA ILE A 61 -3.02 2.50 -9.78
C ILE A 61 -3.93 3.42 -10.59
N LEU A 62 -3.84 4.74 -10.39
CA LEU A 62 -4.57 5.71 -11.19
C LEU A 62 -4.17 5.66 -12.66
N ASP A 63 -2.88 5.51 -12.95
CA ASP A 63 -2.35 5.44 -14.31
C ASP A 63 -2.85 4.18 -15.04
N LEU A 64 -2.80 3.02 -14.37
CA LEU A 64 -3.36 1.77 -14.91
C LEU A 64 -4.87 1.87 -15.10
N LEU A 65 -5.59 2.51 -14.17
CA LEU A 65 -7.03 2.70 -14.30
C LEU A 65 -7.39 3.60 -15.50
N ASN A 66 -6.59 4.64 -15.75
CA ASN A 66 -6.73 5.49 -16.94
C ASN A 66 -6.54 4.69 -18.22
N LEU A 67 -5.51 3.84 -18.29
CA LEU A 67 -5.28 2.94 -19.42
C LEU A 67 -6.48 2.00 -19.66
N LEU A 68 -6.93 1.29 -18.62
CA LEU A 68 -8.04 0.34 -18.75
C LEU A 68 -9.34 1.02 -19.20
N ARG A 69 -9.59 2.25 -18.71
CA ARG A 69 -10.75 3.05 -19.13
C ARG A 69 -10.63 3.50 -20.58
N LEU A 70 -9.43 3.89 -21.01
CA LEU A 70 -9.15 4.28 -22.39
C LEU A 70 -9.30 3.10 -23.36
N LEU A 71 -8.87 1.90 -22.97
CA LEU A 71 -9.07 0.68 -23.76
C LEU A 71 -10.56 0.38 -23.99
N ARG A 72 -11.40 0.67 -22.99
CA ARG A 72 -12.86 0.49 -23.08
C ARG A 72 -13.52 1.59 -23.94
N ASN A 73 -13.07 2.83 -23.83
CA ASN A 73 -13.54 3.95 -24.64
C ASN A 73 -12.36 4.77 -25.16
N PRO A 74 -11.87 4.50 -26.38
CA PRO A 74 -10.73 5.23 -26.95
C PRO A 74 -10.96 6.72 -27.20
N ARG A 75 -12.21 7.20 -27.10
CA ARG A 75 -12.58 8.61 -27.26
C ARG A 75 -12.69 9.38 -25.94
N ASP A 76 -12.19 8.80 -24.84
CA ASP A 76 -12.15 9.46 -23.53
C ASP A 76 -10.86 10.27 -23.39
N ASP A 77 -10.87 11.50 -23.93
CA ASP A 77 -9.71 12.40 -23.98
C ASP A 77 -9.14 12.70 -22.59
N TYR A 78 -9.99 12.73 -21.56
CA TYR A 78 -9.55 12.95 -20.18
C TYR A 78 -8.68 11.81 -19.67
N ARG A 79 -9.06 10.56 -19.97
CA ARG A 79 -8.27 9.37 -19.61
C ARG A 79 -7.03 9.24 -20.48
N ALA A 80 -7.12 9.63 -21.75
CA ALA A 80 -5.96 9.70 -22.63
C ALA A 80 -4.90 10.65 -22.07
N PHE A 81 -5.28 11.88 -21.70
CA PHE A 81 -4.37 12.86 -21.10
C PHE A 81 -3.70 12.33 -19.83
N GLY A 82 -4.50 11.77 -18.91
CA GLY A 82 -3.97 11.21 -17.66
C GLY A 82 -2.97 10.07 -17.88
N PHE A 83 -3.22 9.18 -18.84
CA PHE A 83 -2.29 8.09 -19.15
C PHE A 83 -1.04 8.58 -19.89
N LEU A 84 -1.16 9.52 -20.83
CA LEU A 84 -0.01 10.05 -21.57
C LEU A 84 0.96 10.82 -20.69
N ARG A 85 0.49 11.53 -19.65
CA ARG A 85 1.34 12.17 -18.63
C ARG A 85 1.96 11.20 -17.63
N SER A 86 1.45 9.97 -17.52
CA SER A 86 1.97 9.00 -16.57
C SER A 86 3.42 8.63 -16.85
N PRO A 87 4.19 8.11 -15.87
CA PRO A 87 5.54 7.62 -16.09
C PRO A 87 5.68 6.53 -17.17
N PHE A 88 4.58 5.89 -17.58
CA PHE A 88 4.59 4.89 -18.66
C PHE A 88 4.86 5.49 -20.03
N VAL A 89 4.47 6.75 -20.26
CA VAL A 89 4.63 7.45 -21.56
C VAL A 89 5.47 8.72 -21.40
N ALA A 90 5.36 9.40 -20.27
CA ALA A 90 6.09 10.63 -19.92
C ALA A 90 5.94 11.75 -20.97
N LEU A 91 4.75 11.88 -21.56
CA LEU A 91 4.44 12.97 -22.49
C LEU A 91 4.42 14.29 -21.72
N ARG A 92 5.17 15.27 -22.24
CA ARG A 92 5.28 16.59 -21.61
C ARG A 92 4.12 17.48 -22.03
N ASP A 93 3.73 18.40 -21.15
CA ASP A 93 2.61 19.33 -21.39
C ASP A 93 2.85 20.24 -22.59
N GLU A 94 4.11 20.54 -22.92
CA GLU A 94 4.43 21.38 -24.08
C GLU A 94 4.03 20.75 -25.43
N VAL A 95 3.74 19.45 -25.45
CA VAL A 95 3.40 18.67 -26.66
C VAL A 95 1.89 18.51 -26.84
N ILE A 96 1.09 18.87 -25.82
CA ILE A 96 -0.37 18.66 -25.79
C ILE A 96 -1.12 19.93 -26.16
#